data_AF-A0A2G9MH94-F1
#
_entry.id   AF-A0A2G9MH94-F1
#
_cell.length_a   1.000
_cell.length_b   1.000
_cell.length_c   1.000
_cell.angle_alpha   90.00
_cell.angle_beta   90.00
_cell.angle_gamma   90.00
#
_symmetry.space_group_name_H-M   'P 1'
#
loop_
_entity.id
_entity.type
_entity.pdbx_description
1 polymer ?
#
loop_
_entity_poly.entity_id
_entity_poly.type
_entity_poly.pdbx_seq_one_letter_code
_entity_poly.pdbx_strand_id
1 'polypeptide(L)'
;MELKVLTTNIWRYYEWENRKEKVINFLKEEDADIVFFQEAAYDERLRDKWQNQIEEINEQVQYPNLTFGKLMEMEKWHDKPIDWNMYYVLGFYQSTLSNIQK
;
A
#
# COMPACT_ATOMS: atom_id res chain seq x y z
N MET A 1 18.76 -19.84 0.87
CA MET A 1 17.96 -18.64 1.14
C MET A 1 16.72 -18.75 0.27
N GLU A 2 15.55 -18.57 0.86
CA GLU A 2 14.26 -18.57 0.16
C GLU A 2 13.76 -17.12 0.13
N LEU A 3 13.36 -16.64 -1.05
CA LEU A 3 12.80 -15.31 -1.24
C LEU A 3 11.29 -15.41 -1.14
N LYS A 4 10.66 -14.67 -0.22
CA LYS A 4 9.20 -14.63 -0.09
C LYS A 4 8.64 -13.41 -0.80
N VAL A 5 7.82 -13.65 -1.83
CA VAL A 5 7.13 -12.59 -2.58
C VAL A 5 5.64 -12.70 -2.33
N LEU A 6 5.03 -11.60 -1.88
CA LEU A 6 3.60 -11.48 -1.62
C LEU A 6 2.98 -10.50 -2.63
N THR A 7 1.82 -10.85 -3.16
CA THR A 7 0.94 -9.90 -3.86
C THR A 7 -0.38 -9.84 -3.11
N THR A 8 -0.88 -8.64 -2.84
CA THR A 8 -2.15 -8.47 -2.11
C THR A 8 -2.94 -7.29 -2.64
N ASN A 9 -4.26 -7.43 -2.65
CA ASN A 9 -5.19 -6.37 -2.98
C ASN A 9 -5.73 -5.75 -1.69
N ILE A 10 -5.52 -4.44 -1.51
CA ILE A 10 -5.92 -3.74 -0.29
C ILE A 10 -7.23 -2.96 -0.44
N TRP A 11 -7.84 -2.98 -1.63
CA TRP A 11 -9.16 -2.45 -1.93
C TRP A 11 -9.36 -0.98 -1.49
N ARG A 12 -8.35 -0.13 -1.75
CA ARG A 12 -8.34 1.31 -1.49
C ARG A 12 -8.82 1.65 -0.07
N TYR A 13 -9.42 2.82 0.10
CA TYR A 13 -9.95 3.32 1.37
C TYR A 13 -11.36 2.82 1.74
N TYR A 14 -11.91 1.79 1.07
CA TYR A 14 -13.24 1.29 1.43
C TYR A 14 -13.20 0.60 2.80
N GLU A 15 -14.10 1.00 3.71
CA GLU A 15 -14.13 0.49 5.11
C GLU A 15 -12.74 0.53 5.78
N TRP A 16 -11.91 1.51 5.43
CA TRP A 16 -10.48 1.48 5.74
C TRP A 16 -10.20 1.42 7.23
N GLU A 17 -10.90 2.22 8.04
CA GLU A 17 -10.74 2.21 9.50
C GLU A 17 -10.95 0.81 10.12
N ASN A 18 -11.84 0.00 9.54
CA ASN A 18 -12.14 -1.36 10.01
C ASN A 18 -11.17 -2.43 9.46
N ARG A 19 -10.46 -2.14 8.37
CA ARG A 19 -9.60 -3.09 7.65
C ARG A 19 -8.11 -2.82 7.82
N LYS A 20 -7.72 -1.57 8.08
CA LYS A 20 -6.33 -1.13 8.16
C LYS A 20 -5.49 -2.01 9.08
N GLU A 21 -5.95 -2.22 10.31
CA GLU A 21 -5.25 -3.05 11.28
C GLU A 21 -5.10 -4.51 10.82
N LYS A 22 -6.12 -5.07 10.18
CA LYS A 22 -6.07 -6.44 9.62
C LYS A 22 -5.04 -6.55 8.51
N VAL A 23 -4.96 -5.56 7.63
CA VAL A 23 -3.94 -5.50 6.56
C VAL A 23 -2.54 -5.40 7.16
N ILE A 24 -2.34 -4.52 8.14
CA ILE A 24 -1.05 -4.35 8.82
C ILE A 24 -0.61 -5.65 9.50
N ASN A 25 -1.50 -6.28 10.26
CA ASN A 25 -1.18 -7.52 10.98
C ASN A 25 -0.88 -8.65 10.01
N PHE A 26 -1.67 -8.80 8.94
CA PHE A 26 -1.39 -9.76 7.87
C PHE A 26 0.01 -9.55 7.25
N LEU A 27 0.38 -8.31 6.92
CA LEU A 27 1.69 -8.02 6.35
C LEU A 27 2.85 -8.32 7.31
N LYS A 28 2.66 -8.10 8.62
CA LYS A 28 3.63 -8.44 9.67
C LYS A 28 3.75 -9.95 9.89
N GLU A 29 2.63 -10.66 9.86
CA GLU A 29 2.59 -12.12 10.00
C GLU A 29 3.23 -12.82 8.80
N GLU A 30 2.99 -12.30 7.59
CA GLU A 30 3.58 -12.87 6.38
C GLU A 30 5.08 -12.61 6.27
N ASP A 31 5.59 -11.48 6.81
CA ASP A 31 7.03 -11.14 6.82
C ASP A 31 7.71 -11.38 5.46
N ALA A 32 7.06 -10.92 4.38
CA ALA A 32 7.56 -11.11 3.02
C ALA A 32 8.76 -10.21 2.72
N ASP A 33 9.69 -10.66 1.87
CA ASP A 33 10.80 -9.82 1.43
C ASP A 33 10.34 -8.72 0.47
N ILE A 34 9.37 -9.05 -0.38
CA ILE A 34 8.80 -8.16 -1.39
C ILE A 34 7.29 -8.25 -1.32
N VAL A 35 6.62 -7.10 -1.25
CA VAL A 35 5.15 -7.01 -1.28
C VAL A 35 4.71 -6.14 -2.44
N PHE A 36 3.83 -6.66 -3.29
CA PHE A 36 3.15 -5.90 -4.34
C PHE A 36 1.71 -5.59 -3.93
N PHE A 37 1.34 -4.31 -4.02
CA PHE A 37 -0.01 -3.85 -3.69
C PHE A 37 -0.84 -3.59 -4.95
N GLN A 38 -2.00 -4.24 -4.99
CA GLN A 38 -3.05 -3.98 -5.96
C GLN A 38 -4.16 -3.13 -5.33
N GLU A 39 -4.81 -2.31 -6.15
CA GLU A 39 -5.87 -1.39 -5.74
C GLU A 39 -5.49 -0.52 -4.54
N ALA A 40 -4.22 -0.11 -4.47
CA ALA A 40 -3.82 0.98 -3.63
C ALA A 40 -4.38 2.29 -4.18
N ALA A 41 -4.53 3.28 -3.31
CA ALA A 41 -5.02 4.60 -3.70
C ALA A 41 -4.14 5.75 -3.22
N TYR A 42 -4.19 6.83 -3.99
CA TYR A 42 -3.88 8.17 -3.55
C TYR A 42 -5.18 8.94 -3.44
N ASP A 43 -5.43 9.57 -2.29
CA ASP A 43 -6.54 10.47 -2.09
C ASP A 43 -5.99 11.85 -1.71
N GLU A 44 -6.21 12.86 -2.57
CA GLU A 44 -5.67 14.20 -2.34
C GLU A 44 -6.15 14.82 -1.02
N ARG A 45 -7.32 14.40 -0.51
CA ARG A 45 -7.87 14.90 0.75
C ARG A 45 -7.03 14.48 1.96
N LEU A 46 -6.20 13.45 1.81
CA LEU A 46 -5.34 12.90 2.87
C LEU A 46 -3.88 13.38 2.76
N ARG A 47 -3.54 14.18 1.75
CA ARG A 47 -2.15 14.55 1.41
C ARG A 47 -1.36 15.22 2.55
N ASP A 48 -2.05 15.87 3.47
CA ASP A 48 -1.45 16.57 4.61
C ASP A 48 -1.00 15.59 5.71
N LYS A 49 -1.54 14.37 5.72
CA LYS A 49 -1.16 13.29 6.64
C LYS A 49 -0.27 12.26 5.97
N TRP A 50 -0.65 11.83 4.77
CA TRP A 50 0.03 10.77 4.04
C TRP A 50 0.08 11.09 2.56
N GLN A 51 1.22 10.86 1.91
CA GLN A 51 1.33 11.06 0.47
C GLN A 51 0.62 9.96 -0.31
N ASN A 52 0.32 8.81 0.29
CA ASN A 52 -0.50 7.73 -0.28
C ASN A 52 -0.81 6.63 0.74
N GLN A 53 -1.75 5.75 0.39
CA GLN A 53 -2.17 4.64 1.25
C GLN A 53 -1.04 3.66 1.60
N ILE A 54 -0.08 3.45 0.70
CA ILE A 54 1.03 2.53 0.99
C ILE A 54 1.96 3.16 2.01
N GLU A 55 2.30 4.43 1.88
CA GLU A 55 3.07 5.14 2.91
C GLU A 55 2.40 5.09 4.29
N GLU A 56 1.08 5.31 4.34
CA GLU A 56 0.30 5.18 5.57
C GLU A 56 0.40 3.80 6.22
N ILE A 57 0.39 2.72 5.42
CA ILE A 57 0.60 1.35 5.93
C ILE A 57 2.05 1.19 6.41
N ASN A 58 3.02 1.76 5.70
CA ASN A 58 4.45 1.59 5.98
C ASN A 58 4.90 2.22 7.30
N GLU A 59 4.20 3.25 7.80
CA GLU A 59 4.40 3.78 9.15
C GLU A 59 4.31 2.70 10.23
N GLN A 60 3.60 1.59 9.96
CA GLN A 60 3.38 0.52 10.92
C GLN A 60 4.16 -0.76 10.61
N VAL A 61 4.41 -1.07 9.32
CA VAL A 61 5.13 -2.28 8.90
C VAL A 61 6.62 -2.06 8.69
N GLN A 62 7.07 -0.80 8.52
CA GLN A 62 8.47 -0.38 8.57
C GLN A 62 9.39 -1.06 7.53
N TYR A 63 8.92 -1.26 6.30
CA TYR A 63 9.80 -1.68 5.20
C TYR A 63 10.75 -0.54 4.82
N PRO A 64 12.05 -0.84 4.63
CA PRO A 64 13.06 0.18 4.38
C PRO A 64 12.96 0.80 2.99
N ASN A 65 12.46 0.06 2.01
CA ASN A 65 12.27 0.55 0.65
C ASN A 65 10.78 0.50 0.29
N LEU A 66 10.27 1.64 -0.15
CA LEU A 66 8.94 1.82 -0.70
C LEU A 66 9.07 2.50 -2.06
N THR A 67 8.35 1.99 -3.05
CA THR A 67 8.11 2.71 -4.30
C THR A 67 6.62 2.83 -4.56
N PHE A 68 6.26 3.96 -5.14
CA PHE A 68 4.89 4.37 -5.37
C PHE A 68 4.76 5.05 -6.74
N GLY A 69 3.68 4.75 -7.47
CA GLY A 69 3.33 5.43 -8.71
C GLY A 69 1.83 5.61 -8.86
N LYS A 70 1.40 6.84 -9.18
CA LYS A 70 0.02 7.13 -9.62
C LYS A 70 -0.15 6.57 -11.03
N LEU A 71 -1.16 5.73 -11.22
CA LEU A 71 -1.42 5.07 -12.50
C LEU A 71 -2.51 5.76 -13.30
N MET A 72 -3.71 5.84 -12.72
CA MET A 72 -4.92 6.28 -13.41
C MET A 72 -5.75 7.11 -12.45
N GLU A 73 -6.23 8.26 -12.92
CA GLU A 73 -7.17 9.08 -12.18
C GLU A 73 -8.51 8.36 -12.00
N MET A 74 -9.11 8.53 -10.83
CA MET A 74 -10.41 7.97 -10.49
C MET A 74 -11.47 9.05 -10.64
N GLU A 75 -12.45 8.82 -11.51
CA GLU A 75 -13.59 9.73 -11.68
C GLU A 75 -14.76 9.36 -10.77
N LYS A 76 -14.71 8.16 -10.17
CA LYS A 76 -15.80 7.60 -9.35
C LYS A 76 -15.26 6.84 -8.15
N TRP A 77 -16.02 6.92 -7.07
CA TRP A 77 -15.89 6.11 -5.86
C TRP A 77 -17.08 5.14 -5.80
N HIS A 78 -16.83 3.87 -6.10
CA HIS A 78 -17.86 2.90 -6.47
C HIS A 78 -18.71 3.43 -7.63
N ASP A 79 -20.02 3.56 -7.42
CA ASP A 79 -20.97 4.01 -8.44
C ASP A 79 -21.21 5.52 -8.40
N LYS A 80 -20.56 6.25 -7.48
CA LYS A 80 -20.77 7.69 -7.29
C LYS A 80 -19.61 8.48 -7.90
N PRO A 81 -19.87 9.53 -8.70
CA PRO A 81 -18.83 10.45 -9.14
C PRO A 81 -18.19 11.14 -7.94
N ILE A 82 -16.93 11.52 -8.10
CA ILE A 82 -16.17 12.29 -7.11
C ILE A 82 -15.77 13.65 -7.67
N ASP A 83 -15.60 14.63 -6.79
CA ASP A 83 -15.19 16.00 -7.12
C ASP A 83 -13.81 16.38 -6.56
N TRP A 84 -13.03 15.36 -6.14
CA TRP A 84 -11.65 15.50 -5.68
C TRP A 84 -10.72 14.60 -6.49
N ASN A 85 -9.42 14.94 -6.51
CA ASN A 85 -8.45 14.13 -7.22
C ASN A 85 -8.11 12.87 -6.43
N MET A 86 -8.31 11.73 -7.08
CA MET A 86 -7.96 10.43 -6.54
C MET A 86 -7.33 9.58 -7.64
N TYR A 87 -6.37 8.73 -7.31
CA TYR A 87 -5.67 7.91 -8.29
C TYR A 87 -5.56 6.46 -7.81
N TYR A 88 -5.72 5.53 -8.75
CA TYR A 88 -5.20 4.18 -8.60
C TYR A 88 -3.69 4.21 -8.53
N VAL A 89 -3.14 3.32 -7.73
CA VAL A 89 -1.72 3.30 -7.41
C VAL A 89 -1.14 1.91 -7.59
N LEU A 90 0.08 1.88 -8.11
CA LEU A 90 1.00 0.76 -7.94
C LEU A 90 1.94 1.07 -6.78
N GLY A 91 2.05 0.16 -5.83
CA GLY A 91 3.02 0.27 -4.74
C GLY A 91 3.73 -1.05 -4.48
N PHE A 92 4.98 -0.96 -4.07
CA PHE A 92 5.73 -2.13 -3.61
C PHE A 92 6.65 -1.82 -2.44
N TYR A 93 6.76 -2.80 -1.56
CA TYR A 93 7.75 -2.85 -0.49
C TYR A 93 8.88 -3.79 -0.83
N GLN A 94 10.06 -3.47 -0.31
CA GLN A 94 11.22 -4.34 -0.37
C GLN A 94 12.02 -4.25 0.95
N SER A 95 12.22 -5.40 1.60
CA SER A 95 13.12 -5.55 2.74
C SER A 95 14.57 -5.33 2.31
N THR A 96 15.42 -4.87 3.22
CA THR A 96 16.86 -4.98 2.98
C THR A 96 17.20 -6.47 2.94
N LEU A 97 17.80 -6.93 1.85
CA LEU A 97 18.38 -8.28 1.75
C LEU A 97 19.59 -8.37 2.70
N SER A 98 19.36 -8.32 4.01
CA SER A 98 20.37 -8.37 5.06
C SER A 98 20.95 -9.77 5.27
N ASN A 99 20.42 -10.78 4.57
CA ASN A 99 20.94 -12.16 4.59
C ASN A 99 21.96 -12.45 3.48
N ILE A 100 22.50 -11.43 2.80
CA ILE A 100 23.74 -11.56 2.02
C ILE A 100 24.91 -11.49 3.00
N GLN A 101 25.01 -12.45 3.92
CA GLN A 101 26.25 -12.71 4.62
C GLN A 101 27.19 -13.47 3.67
N LYS A 102 28.38 -12.89 3.50
CA LYS A 102 29.54 -13.47 2.81
C LYS A 102 30.00 -14.76 3.46
#